data_AF-A0A523IGJ4-F1
#
_entry.id   AF-A0A523IGJ4-F1
#
_cell.length_a   1.000
_cell.length_b   1.000
_cell.length_c   1.000
_cell.angle_alpha   90.00
_cell.angle_beta   90.00
_cell.angle_gamma   90.00
#
_symmetry.space_group_name_H-M   'P 1'
#
loop_
_entity.id
_entity.type
_entity.pdbx_description
1 polymer ?
#
loop_
_entity_poly.entity_id
_entity_poly.type
_entity_poly.pdbx_seq_one_letter_code
_entity_poly.pdbx_strand_id
1 'polypeptide(L)'
;AGGNDFPSYQVYSPPYLFQGARPSVTAAPSSVLVGLTFTVETPDAESIASVSLMRPSSVTHGFDQNQRYVPLDFTVGSGELEITAPPDTNVAPPGVYMLFLVNQTGVPSIAEFVLLTACDEDGVCEAGENCHLCPGECISGDGASCGNGICETGNAEDCVSCPLDCSGKQSGKLSKQFCCGNGGGQNPVDCADPRCTSRGFDCSQTPAVTSCCGDFVCEDIENGSNCEVDCGAPSFCGDGPCDSGEDVCSCAVDCGAPPSTETKCTDGDDNDCDGDYDCEDLDCTDDPDCQCQLLGTTCTSDDECCSNRCKGKRGARVCK
;
A
#
# COMPACT_ATOMS: atom_id res chain seq x y z
N ALA A 1 16.30 -8.12 -33.39
CA ALA A 1 17.29 -8.02 -32.30
C ALA A 1 18.58 -8.67 -32.77
N GLY A 2 19.74 -8.06 -32.51
CA GLY A 2 21.04 -8.51 -33.03
C GLY A 2 21.45 -9.86 -32.45
N GLY A 3 21.50 -10.88 -33.29
CA GLY A 3 22.02 -12.20 -32.98
C GLY A 3 22.76 -12.74 -34.20
N ASN A 4 23.71 -13.64 -34.00
CA ASN A 4 24.51 -14.28 -35.03
C ASN A 4 23.80 -15.51 -35.67
N ASP A 5 22.47 -15.61 -35.59
CA ASP A 5 21.65 -16.74 -36.04
C ASP A 5 21.99 -18.10 -35.38
N PHE A 6 22.43 -18.10 -34.12
CA PHE A 6 22.62 -19.31 -33.32
C PHE A 6 21.51 -19.46 -32.26
N PRO A 7 20.44 -20.22 -32.53
CA PRO A 7 19.33 -20.43 -31.59
C PRO A 7 19.63 -21.52 -30.56
N SER A 8 20.80 -21.47 -29.92
CA SER A 8 21.18 -22.40 -28.86
C SER A 8 21.51 -21.65 -27.58
N TYR A 9 21.34 -22.32 -26.45
CA TYR A 9 21.72 -21.82 -25.13
C TYR A 9 22.58 -22.84 -24.40
N GLN A 10 23.34 -22.37 -23.42
CA GLN A 10 24.19 -23.22 -22.58
C GLN A 10 23.91 -22.88 -21.12
N VAL A 11 23.98 -23.89 -20.27
CA VAL A 11 23.88 -23.74 -18.82
C VAL A 11 25.26 -23.97 -18.24
N TYR A 12 25.78 -22.99 -17.51
CA TYR A 12 27.04 -23.11 -16.80
C TYR A 12 26.78 -23.56 -15.37
N SER A 13 27.43 -24.63 -14.93
CA SER A 13 27.44 -25.08 -13.53
C SER A 13 28.74 -24.61 -12.87
N PRO A 14 28.69 -23.62 -11.97
CA PRO A 14 29.91 -23.08 -11.37
C PRO A 14 30.59 -24.04 -10.39
N PRO A 15 31.88 -23.83 -10.04
CA PRO A 15 32.64 -24.74 -9.18
C PRO A 15 32.01 -25.00 -7.81
N TYR A 16 31.31 -24.01 -7.24
CA TYR A 16 30.63 -24.17 -5.95
C TYR A 16 29.58 -25.29 -5.94
N LEU A 17 29.02 -25.67 -7.08
CA LEU A 17 28.04 -26.78 -7.17
C LEU A 17 28.66 -28.17 -7.02
N PHE A 18 29.98 -28.24 -6.95
CA PHE A 18 30.72 -29.49 -6.80
C PHE A 18 31.44 -29.59 -5.44
N GLN A 19 31.16 -28.66 -4.50
CA GLN A 19 31.82 -28.59 -3.19
C GLN A 19 31.03 -29.25 -2.05
N GLY A 20 29.88 -29.87 -2.33
CA GLY A 20 29.09 -30.58 -1.33
C GLY A 20 27.59 -30.49 -1.58
N ALA A 21 26.79 -30.88 -0.58
CA ALA A 21 25.36 -30.68 -0.59
C ALA A 21 25.01 -29.20 -0.47
N ARG A 22 23.91 -28.80 -1.12
CA ARG A 22 23.34 -27.46 -0.98
C ARG A 22 22.51 -27.38 0.30
N PRO A 23 22.48 -26.23 0.98
CA PRO A 23 21.44 -25.96 1.98
C PRO A 23 20.05 -26.03 1.36
N SER A 24 19.06 -26.50 2.12
CA SER A 24 17.65 -26.47 1.73
C SER A 24 16.90 -25.36 2.47
N VAL A 25 15.98 -24.69 1.77
CA VAL A 25 14.99 -23.80 2.38
C VAL A 25 13.69 -24.61 2.50
N THR A 26 13.12 -24.65 3.71
CA THR A 26 11.86 -25.35 3.98
C THR A 26 10.67 -24.42 3.78
N ALA A 27 10.80 -23.18 4.25
CA ALA A 27 9.78 -22.14 4.13
C ALA A 27 10.45 -20.76 4.06
N ALA A 28 9.88 -19.87 3.26
CA ALA A 28 10.23 -18.46 3.18
C ALA A 28 8.96 -17.67 2.85
N PRO A 29 8.85 -16.40 3.29
CA PRO A 29 7.69 -15.59 2.97
C PRO A 29 7.66 -15.23 1.48
N SER A 30 6.45 -15.06 0.93
CA SER A 30 6.26 -14.63 -0.46
C SER A 30 6.56 -13.14 -0.67
N SER A 31 6.42 -12.33 0.38
CA SER A 31 6.68 -10.90 0.40
C SER A 31 7.42 -10.52 1.67
N VAL A 32 8.28 -9.50 1.59
CA VAL A 32 9.01 -8.92 2.72
C VAL A 32 9.02 -7.41 2.58
N LEU A 33 8.87 -6.72 3.71
CA LEU A 33 8.95 -5.28 3.79
C LEU A 33 10.39 -4.83 3.96
N VAL A 34 10.75 -3.73 3.31
CA VAL A 34 12.03 -3.05 3.57
C VAL A 34 12.11 -2.60 5.05
N GLY A 35 13.31 -2.59 5.61
CA GLY A 35 13.54 -2.15 6.99
C GLY A 35 13.13 -3.15 8.08
N LEU A 36 12.29 -4.15 7.77
CA LEU A 36 11.82 -5.14 8.75
C LEU A 36 12.63 -6.43 8.76
N THR A 37 12.38 -7.27 9.76
CA THR A 37 12.92 -8.63 9.85
C THR A 37 11.93 -9.65 9.31
N PHE A 38 12.43 -10.74 8.73
CA PHE A 38 11.62 -11.86 8.28
C PHE A 38 12.32 -13.19 8.54
N THR A 39 11.54 -14.26 8.68
CA THR A 39 12.05 -15.59 9.02
C THR A 39 12.14 -16.50 7.79
N VAL A 40 13.21 -17.29 7.73
CA VAL A 40 13.39 -18.34 6.72
C VAL A 40 13.73 -19.66 7.42
N GLU A 41 12.88 -20.66 7.23
CA GLU A 41 13.08 -21.98 7.83
C GLU A 41 14.09 -22.79 7.03
N THR A 42 15.08 -23.35 7.73
CA THR A 42 16.09 -24.22 7.12
C THR A 42 16.68 -25.18 8.16
N PRO A 43 16.75 -26.49 7.87
CA PRO A 43 17.42 -27.45 8.75
C PRO A 43 18.94 -27.21 8.84
N ASP A 44 19.49 -26.38 7.94
CA ASP A 44 20.92 -26.13 7.79
C ASP A 44 21.37 -24.82 8.46
N ALA A 45 20.54 -24.19 9.29
CA ALA A 45 20.71 -22.84 9.86
C ALA A 45 22.12 -22.58 10.44
N GLU A 46 22.64 -23.49 11.27
CA GLU A 46 23.97 -23.36 11.90
C GLU A 46 25.14 -23.37 10.89
N SER A 47 24.91 -23.90 9.68
CA SER A 47 25.92 -24.00 8.63
C SER A 47 25.93 -22.80 7.68
N ILE A 48 24.94 -21.90 7.77
CA ILE A 48 24.82 -20.74 6.90
C ILE A 48 25.85 -19.67 7.28
N ALA A 49 26.59 -19.19 6.27
CA ALA A 49 27.62 -18.18 6.42
C ALA A 49 27.20 -16.83 5.83
N SER A 50 26.28 -16.81 4.88
CA SER A 50 25.74 -15.57 4.31
C SER A 50 24.37 -15.78 3.70
N VAL A 51 23.55 -14.72 3.74
CA VAL A 51 22.24 -14.61 3.11
C VAL A 51 22.29 -13.43 2.15
N SER A 52 21.65 -13.57 0.99
CA SER A 52 21.58 -12.48 0.02
C SER A 52 20.32 -12.51 -0.81
N LEU A 53 19.84 -11.33 -1.19
CA LEU A 53 18.89 -11.15 -2.28
C LEU A 53 19.63 -10.86 -3.59
N MET A 54 19.21 -11.50 -4.67
CA MET A 54 19.66 -11.20 -6.02
C MET A 54 18.50 -10.89 -6.95
N ARG A 55 18.48 -9.68 -7.52
CA ARG A 55 17.44 -9.31 -8.49
C ARG A 55 17.65 -10.10 -9.79
N PRO A 56 16.59 -10.67 -10.40
CA PRO A 56 16.72 -11.43 -11.66
C PRO A 56 17.30 -10.58 -12.79
N SER A 57 18.21 -11.16 -13.56
CA SER A 57 18.85 -10.49 -14.71
C SER A 57 17.86 -10.17 -15.83
N SER A 58 18.04 -9.00 -16.44
CA SER A 58 17.38 -8.62 -17.70
C SER A 58 18.42 -8.07 -18.66
N VAL A 59 19.02 -8.98 -19.43
CA VAL A 59 20.18 -8.66 -20.26
C VAL A 59 19.80 -8.52 -21.74
N THR A 60 20.25 -7.43 -22.36
CA THR A 60 20.26 -7.31 -23.82
C THR A 60 21.43 -6.45 -24.26
N HIS A 61 22.02 -6.78 -25.43
CA HIS A 61 23.15 -6.03 -25.99
C HIS A 61 24.35 -5.87 -25.04
N GLY A 62 24.56 -6.81 -24.12
CA GLY A 62 25.63 -6.75 -23.12
C GLY A 62 25.36 -5.80 -21.95
N PHE A 63 24.12 -5.32 -21.79
CA PHE A 63 23.70 -4.45 -20.69
C PHE A 63 22.65 -5.16 -19.85
N ASP A 64 22.89 -5.22 -18.55
CA ASP A 64 21.93 -5.66 -17.52
C ASP A 64 21.86 -4.54 -16.47
N GLN A 65 20.73 -3.85 -16.43
CA GLN A 65 20.47 -2.78 -15.44
C GLN A 65 19.64 -3.31 -14.26
N ASN A 66 19.23 -4.57 -14.29
CA ASN A 66 18.33 -5.14 -13.29
C ASN A 66 19.10 -5.93 -12.24
N GLN A 67 20.08 -6.75 -12.63
CA GLN A 67 20.80 -7.60 -11.68
C GLN A 67 21.49 -6.77 -10.58
N ARG A 68 21.22 -7.14 -9.33
CA ARG A 68 21.81 -6.53 -8.12
C ARG A 68 22.03 -7.62 -7.09
N TYR A 69 23.16 -7.58 -6.39
CA TYR A 69 23.43 -8.40 -5.21
C TYR A 69 23.27 -7.55 -3.96
N VAL A 70 22.43 -7.99 -3.03
CA VAL A 70 22.14 -7.31 -1.77
C VAL A 70 22.44 -8.29 -0.63
N PRO A 71 23.56 -8.14 0.10
CA PRO A 71 23.84 -8.95 1.27
C PRO A 71 22.88 -8.58 2.40
N LEU A 72 22.44 -9.57 3.17
CA LEU A 72 21.55 -9.37 4.31
C LEU A 72 22.22 -9.83 5.60
N ASP A 73 21.99 -9.07 6.66
CA ASP A 73 22.32 -9.48 8.01
C ASP A 73 21.28 -10.49 8.52
N PHE A 74 21.70 -11.41 9.38
CA PHE A 74 20.84 -12.44 9.93
C PHE A 74 21.34 -12.93 11.28
N THR A 75 20.42 -13.48 12.08
CA THR A 75 20.71 -14.24 13.29
C THR A 75 20.31 -15.70 13.08
N VAL A 76 20.99 -16.61 13.79
CA VAL A 76 20.73 -18.05 13.68
C VAL A 76 19.78 -18.48 14.80
N GLY A 77 18.62 -18.99 14.42
CA GLY A 77 17.63 -19.60 15.32
C GLY A 77 17.70 -21.13 15.31
N SER A 78 16.73 -21.76 15.98
CA SER A 78 16.63 -23.22 16.04
C SER A 78 15.86 -23.76 14.83
N GLY A 79 16.57 -24.02 13.73
CA GLY A 79 15.98 -24.53 12.48
C GLY A 79 15.47 -23.43 11.54
N GLU A 80 15.89 -22.19 11.80
CA GLU A 80 15.49 -21.00 11.04
C GLU A 80 16.59 -19.94 11.10
N LEU A 81 16.46 -18.95 10.21
CA LEU A 81 17.22 -17.71 10.23
C LEU A 81 16.23 -16.54 10.36
N GLU A 82 16.51 -15.62 11.27
CA GLU A 82 15.86 -14.32 11.31
C GLU A 82 16.74 -13.35 10.52
N ILE A 83 16.22 -12.82 9.42
CA ILE A 83 16.96 -12.04 8.43
C ILE A 83 16.45 -10.60 8.46
N THR A 84 17.35 -9.63 8.44
CA THR A 84 17.01 -8.21 8.31
C THR A 84 16.93 -7.83 6.84
N ALA A 85 15.78 -7.32 6.40
CA ALA A 85 15.58 -6.82 5.05
C ALA A 85 16.44 -5.56 4.79
N PRO A 86 16.67 -5.19 3.51
CA PRO A 86 17.38 -3.96 3.18
C PRO A 86 16.71 -2.75 3.84
N PRO A 87 17.48 -1.76 4.33
CA PRO A 87 16.94 -0.68 5.14
C PRO A 87 16.04 0.28 4.37
N ASP A 88 16.22 0.37 3.05
CA ASP A 88 15.46 1.28 2.19
C ASP A 88 15.45 0.83 0.72
N THR A 89 14.59 1.47 -0.05
CA THR A 89 14.39 1.21 -1.49
C THR A 89 15.52 1.72 -2.38
N ASN A 90 16.41 2.58 -1.89
CA ASN A 90 17.61 2.99 -2.64
C ASN A 90 18.63 1.84 -2.67
N VAL A 91 18.82 1.16 -1.53
CA VAL A 91 19.68 -0.03 -1.41
C VAL A 91 19.10 -1.20 -2.22
N ALA A 92 17.80 -1.45 -2.10
CA ALA A 92 17.12 -2.50 -2.84
C ALA A 92 15.72 -2.03 -3.30
N PRO A 93 15.58 -1.61 -4.58
CA PRO A 93 14.30 -1.15 -5.10
C PRO A 93 13.24 -2.25 -5.00
N PRO A 94 11.96 -1.90 -4.81
CA PRO A 94 10.88 -2.87 -4.79
C PRO A 94 10.84 -3.76 -6.04
N GLY A 95 10.32 -4.97 -5.85
CA GLY A 95 10.18 -5.99 -6.89
C GLY A 95 10.65 -7.36 -6.44
N VAL A 96 10.68 -8.30 -7.38
CA VAL A 96 10.99 -9.70 -7.10
C VAL A 96 12.51 -9.93 -7.02
N TYR A 97 12.94 -10.63 -5.97
CA TYR A 97 14.32 -11.05 -5.74
C TYR A 97 14.41 -12.57 -5.57
N MET A 98 15.58 -13.12 -5.89
CA MET A 98 15.99 -14.47 -5.53
C MET A 98 16.74 -14.44 -4.19
N LEU A 99 16.20 -15.10 -3.18
CA LEU A 99 16.84 -15.30 -1.89
C LEU A 99 17.75 -16.52 -1.94
N PHE A 100 19.01 -16.34 -1.55
CA PHE A 100 19.99 -17.43 -1.44
C PHE A 100 20.53 -17.55 -0.02
N LEU A 101 20.59 -18.78 0.48
CA LEU A 101 21.38 -19.15 1.65
C LEU A 101 22.68 -19.78 1.17
N VAL A 102 23.82 -19.33 1.69
CA VAL A 102 25.14 -19.86 1.33
C VAL A 102 25.81 -20.42 2.58
N ASN A 103 26.20 -21.69 2.54
CA ASN A 103 26.87 -22.32 3.69
C ASN A 103 28.35 -21.91 3.82
N GLN A 104 28.98 -22.33 4.91
CA GLN A 104 30.40 -22.07 5.21
C GLN A 104 31.39 -22.59 4.16
N THR A 105 30.99 -23.53 3.28
CA THR A 105 31.83 -24.01 2.17
C THR A 105 31.54 -23.29 0.85
N GLY A 106 30.66 -22.28 0.85
CA GLY A 106 30.34 -21.46 -0.31
C GLY A 106 29.32 -22.09 -1.26
N VAL A 107 28.60 -23.13 -0.85
CA VAL A 107 27.56 -23.79 -1.64
C VAL A 107 26.21 -23.08 -1.42
N PRO A 108 25.55 -22.56 -2.47
CA PRO A 108 24.27 -21.88 -2.35
C PRO A 108 23.07 -22.84 -2.40
N SER A 109 21.99 -22.49 -1.72
CA SER A 109 20.66 -23.11 -1.86
C SER A 109 20.11 -22.95 -3.29
N ILE A 110 19.03 -23.67 -3.59
CA ILE A 110 18.12 -23.22 -4.66
C ILE A 110 17.48 -21.91 -4.18
N ALA A 111 17.28 -20.96 -5.08
CA ALA A 111 16.67 -19.69 -4.72
C ALA A 111 15.19 -19.84 -4.42
N GLU A 112 14.74 -19.16 -3.37
CA GLU A 112 13.33 -18.82 -3.19
C GLU A 112 13.06 -17.44 -3.78
N PHE A 113 11.91 -17.27 -4.43
CA PHE A 113 11.51 -15.98 -4.98
C PHE A 113 10.68 -15.22 -3.95
N VAL A 114 11.10 -13.99 -3.64
CA VAL A 114 10.48 -13.12 -2.64
C VAL A 114 10.19 -11.77 -3.27
N LEU A 115 9.00 -11.23 -3.04
CA LEU A 115 8.67 -9.85 -3.38
C LEU A 115 9.19 -8.93 -2.28
N LEU A 116 10.17 -8.08 -2.59
CA LEU A 116 10.56 -6.98 -1.71
C LEU A 116 9.63 -5.80 -2.00
N THR A 117 8.92 -5.34 -0.99
CA THR A 117 7.98 -4.21 -1.08
C THR A 117 8.28 -3.20 0.02
N ALA A 118 7.76 -1.99 -0.15
CA ALA A 118 7.75 -0.95 0.88
C ALA A 118 6.33 -0.63 1.34
N CYS A 119 5.40 -1.54 1.01
CA CYS A 119 3.95 -1.45 1.18
C CYS A 119 3.42 -2.83 1.50
N ASP A 120 2.71 -3.00 2.61
CA ASP A 120 2.05 -4.27 2.95
C ASP A 120 0.55 -4.31 2.68
N GLU A 121 -0.07 -3.19 2.30
CA GLU A 121 -1.49 -3.12 1.94
C GLU A 121 -2.43 -3.50 3.11
N ASP A 122 -2.04 -3.23 4.36
CA ASP A 122 -2.84 -3.41 5.57
C ASP A 122 -3.79 -2.24 5.91
N GLY A 123 -3.63 -1.10 5.23
CA GLY A 123 -4.43 0.12 5.40
C GLY A 123 -3.84 1.16 6.33
N VAL A 124 -2.65 0.94 6.90
CA VAL A 124 -2.01 1.81 7.89
C VAL A 124 -0.69 2.33 7.35
N CYS A 125 -0.49 3.66 7.36
CA CYS A 125 0.79 4.23 6.94
C CYS A 125 1.85 4.10 8.05
N GLU A 126 2.72 3.11 7.94
CA GLU A 126 3.72 2.77 8.95
C GLU A 126 5.16 3.20 8.62
N ALA A 127 6.08 2.95 9.56
CA ALA A 127 7.49 3.27 9.40
C ALA A 127 8.15 2.46 8.26
N GLY A 128 8.55 3.15 7.20
CA GLY A 128 9.13 2.53 5.99
C GLY A 128 8.25 2.74 4.75
N GLU A 129 7.02 3.16 4.96
CA GLU A 129 6.07 3.52 3.92
C GLU A 129 6.10 5.02 3.61
N ASN A 130 5.55 5.41 2.47
CA ASN A 130 5.22 6.80 2.17
C ASN A 130 4.21 6.92 1.04
N CYS A 131 3.61 8.08 0.85
CA CYS A 131 2.57 8.31 -0.15
C CYS A 131 2.99 8.02 -1.61
N HIS A 132 4.29 7.96 -1.93
CA HIS A 132 4.77 7.65 -3.28
C HIS A 132 4.90 6.14 -3.52
N LEU A 133 5.27 5.39 -2.49
CA LEU A 133 5.44 3.94 -2.54
C LEU A 133 4.15 3.20 -2.13
N CYS A 134 3.34 3.86 -1.29
CA CYS A 134 2.12 3.38 -0.66
C CYS A 134 0.95 4.38 -0.76
N PRO A 135 0.57 4.82 -1.97
CA PRO A 135 -0.55 5.75 -2.13
C PRO A 135 -1.92 5.17 -1.71
N GLY A 136 -2.00 3.86 -1.45
CA GLY A 136 -3.20 3.22 -0.91
C GLY A 136 -3.39 3.39 0.59
N GLU A 137 -2.33 3.73 1.32
CA GLU A 137 -2.26 3.69 2.80
C GLU A 137 -1.78 5.03 3.35
N CYS A 138 -0.72 5.55 2.75
CA CYS A 138 -0.16 6.85 3.09
C CYS A 138 -0.83 7.96 2.27
N ILE A 139 -1.56 8.84 2.96
CA ILE A 139 -2.22 9.97 2.34
C ILE A 139 -1.21 10.95 1.73
N SER A 140 -1.64 11.65 0.68
CA SER A 140 -0.93 12.79 0.11
C SER A 140 -1.87 13.96 -0.11
N GLY A 141 -1.42 15.17 0.17
CA GLY A 141 -2.13 16.39 -0.21
C GLY A 141 -2.06 16.62 -1.71
N ASP A 142 -3.20 16.87 -2.35
CA ASP A 142 -3.25 17.27 -3.76
C ASP A 142 -2.62 18.66 -3.92
N GLY A 143 -1.45 18.71 -4.57
CA GLY A 143 -0.80 19.97 -4.93
C GLY A 143 -1.36 20.61 -6.19
N ALA A 144 -2.23 19.90 -6.91
CA ALA A 144 -2.81 20.37 -8.15
C ALA A 144 -3.86 21.46 -7.94
N SER A 145 -3.79 22.52 -8.72
CA SER A 145 -4.66 23.67 -8.53
C SER A 145 -4.93 24.43 -9.82
N CYS A 146 -6.19 24.37 -10.26
CA CYS A 146 -6.60 25.07 -11.45
C CYS A 146 -6.39 26.60 -11.38
N GLY A 147 -5.63 27.13 -12.32
CA GLY A 147 -5.20 28.50 -12.48
C GLY A 147 -3.76 28.78 -12.05
N ASN A 148 -2.98 27.76 -11.65
CA ASN A 148 -1.57 27.92 -11.24
C ASN A 148 -0.60 27.99 -12.43
N GLY A 149 -1.07 27.73 -13.65
CA GLY A 149 -0.30 27.79 -14.90
C GLY A 149 0.35 26.47 -15.31
N ILE A 150 0.11 25.36 -14.60
CA ILE A 150 0.62 24.02 -14.91
C ILE A 150 -0.56 23.07 -15.07
N CYS A 151 -0.61 22.31 -16.16
CA CYS A 151 -1.61 21.26 -16.34
C CYS A 151 -1.15 19.97 -15.65
N GLU A 152 -1.72 19.67 -14.49
CA GLU A 152 -1.26 18.62 -13.56
C GLU A 152 -2.01 17.30 -13.78
N THR A 153 -1.70 16.67 -14.91
CA THR A 153 -2.42 15.47 -15.39
C THR A 153 -2.24 14.25 -14.48
N GLY A 154 -1.23 14.27 -13.61
CA GLY A 154 -1.01 13.28 -12.55
C GLY A 154 -2.07 13.33 -11.44
N ASN A 155 -2.71 14.47 -11.21
CA ASN A 155 -3.84 14.66 -10.29
C ASN A 155 -5.17 14.82 -11.06
N ALA A 156 -5.26 14.21 -12.24
CA ALA A 156 -6.45 14.20 -13.09
C ALA A 156 -6.96 15.58 -13.56
N GLU A 157 -6.07 16.58 -13.67
CA GLU A 157 -6.41 17.79 -14.43
C GLU A 157 -6.50 17.50 -15.93
N ASP A 158 -7.54 18.03 -16.56
CA ASP A 158 -7.73 18.04 -18.02
C ASP A 158 -8.47 19.32 -18.45
N CYS A 159 -8.66 19.54 -19.75
CA CYS A 159 -9.35 20.74 -20.25
C CYS A 159 -10.83 20.84 -19.89
N VAL A 160 -11.42 19.82 -19.26
CA VAL A 160 -12.81 19.81 -18.75
C VAL A 160 -12.81 20.13 -17.25
N SER A 161 -11.97 19.45 -16.46
CA SER A 161 -11.84 19.65 -15.02
C SER A 161 -11.09 20.94 -14.68
N CYS A 162 -10.05 21.28 -15.44
CA CYS A 162 -9.28 22.51 -15.35
C CYS A 162 -8.95 23.15 -16.72
N PRO A 163 -9.88 23.91 -17.32
CA PRO A 163 -9.60 24.63 -18.56
C PRO A 163 -8.60 25.78 -18.40
N LEU A 164 -8.30 26.28 -17.18
CA LEU A 164 -7.36 27.39 -17.04
C LEU A 164 -5.93 27.00 -17.40
N ASP A 165 -5.52 25.77 -17.09
CA ASP A 165 -4.16 25.29 -17.36
C ASP A 165 -4.11 24.25 -18.48
N CYS A 166 -5.13 23.39 -18.58
CA CYS A 166 -5.12 22.25 -19.50
C CYS A 166 -5.83 22.48 -20.84
N SER A 167 -6.36 23.68 -21.10
CA SER A 167 -7.18 23.97 -22.30
C SER A 167 -6.53 23.58 -23.63
N GLY A 168 -5.20 23.59 -23.76
CA GLY A 168 -4.54 23.35 -25.05
C GLY A 168 -5.14 24.23 -26.16
N LYS A 169 -5.75 23.62 -27.19
CA LYS A 169 -6.48 24.36 -28.23
C LYS A 169 -7.90 23.85 -28.41
N GLN A 170 -8.88 24.59 -27.87
CA GLN A 170 -10.31 24.24 -27.94
C GLN A 170 -11.10 24.93 -29.08
N SER A 171 -10.44 25.59 -30.04
CA SER A 171 -11.14 26.34 -31.10
C SER A 171 -10.61 26.11 -32.52
N GLY A 172 -11.51 26.26 -33.50
CA GLY A 172 -11.24 26.06 -34.93
C GLY A 172 -11.63 24.67 -35.43
N LYS A 173 -10.95 24.16 -36.47
CA LYS A 173 -11.25 22.82 -37.02
C LYS A 173 -11.01 21.74 -35.98
N LEU A 174 -11.97 20.82 -35.81
CA LEU A 174 -11.88 19.71 -34.85
C LEU A 174 -10.57 18.92 -34.95
N SER A 175 -10.06 18.67 -36.17
CA SER A 175 -8.78 17.98 -36.39
C SER A 175 -7.52 18.75 -35.94
N LYS A 176 -7.66 20.00 -35.54
CA LYS A 176 -6.59 20.85 -35.00
C LYS A 176 -6.80 21.21 -33.54
N GLN A 177 -7.92 20.78 -32.94
CA GLN A 177 -8.17 20.95 -31.53
C GLN A 177 -7.48 19.85 -30.75
N PHE A 178 -7.05 20.14 -29.53
CA PHE A 178 -6.46 19.17 -28.61
C PHE A 178 -6.62 19.66 -27.18
N CYS A 179 -6.76 18.70 -26.28
CA CYS A 179 -6.83 18.89 -24.85
C CYS A 179 -5.49 18.44 -24.26
N CYS A 180 -4.86 19.25 -23.41
CA CYS A 180 -3.71 18.79 -22.64
C CYS A 180 -4.26 17.99 -21.45
N GLY A 181 -3.74 16.77 -21.25
CA GLY A 181 -4.29 15.83 -20.28
C GLY A 181 -4.71 14.50 -20.91
N ASN A 182 -4.52 13.43 -20.14
CA ASN A 182 -4.90 12.07 -20.51
C ASN A 182 -6.41 11.77 -20.28
N GLY A 183 -7.16 12.76 -19.78
CA GLY A 183 -8.56 12.64 -19.40
C GLY A 183 -9.56 12.97 -20.52
N GLY A 184 -10.57 13.76 -20.16
CA GLY A 184 -11.70 14.15 -21.00
C GLY A 184 -11.38 15.17 -22.08
N GLY A 185 -12.40 15.54 -22.85
CA GLY A 185 -12.29 16.57 -23.90
C GLY A 185 -11.99 16.03 -25.31
N GLN A 186 -11.72 16.95 -26.24
CA GLN A 186 -11.53 16.61 -27.66
C GLN A 186 -10.04 16.42 -27.98
N ASN A 187 -9.72 15.26 -28.55
CA ASN A 187 -8.35 14.85 -28.90
C ASN A 187 -7.38 15.06 -27.73
N PRO A 188 -7.56 14.34 -26.61
CA PRO A 188 -6.64 14.40 -25.47
C PRO A 188 -5.24 14.01 -25.92
N VAL A 189 -4.25 14.73 -25.41
CA VAL A 189 -2.84 14.45 -25.59
C VAL A 189 -2.12 14.59 -24.27
N ASP A 190 -1.14 13.73 -24.10
CA ASP A 190 -0.35 13.62 -22.89
C ASP A 190 0.68 14.77 -22.80
N CYS A 191 1.35 14.94 -21.65
CA CYS A 191 2.38 15.97 -21.51
C CYS A 191 3.67 15.67 -22.31
N ALA A 192 3.82 14.47 -22.87
CA ALA A 192 4.93 14.18 -23.77
C ALA A 192 4.73 14.85 -25.14
N ASP A 193 3.51 15.26 -25.48
CA ASP A 193 3.26 16.08 -26.67
C ASP A 193 3.82 17.51 -26.48
N PRO A 194 4.75 17.96 -27.36
CA PRO A 194 5.34 19.29 -27.26
C PRO A 194 4.33 20.43 -27.31
N ARG A 195 3.11 20.19 -27.80
CA ARG A 195 2.04 21.21 -27.83
C ARG A 195 1.53 21.58 -26.44
N CYS A 196 1.73 20.73 -25.43
CA CYS A 196 1.34 20.95 -24.05
C CYS A 196 2.49 21.40 -23.15
N THR A 197 3.72 21.42 -23.65
CA THR A 197 4.93 21.86 -22.94
C THR A 197 5.66 23.00 -23.65
N SER A 198 5.00 23.66 -24.61
CA SER A 198 5.57 24.78 -25.37
C SER A 198 4.55 25.89 -25.60
N ARG A 199 5.05 27.08 -25.97
CA ARG A 199 4.23 28.29 -26.24
C ARG A 199 3.40 28.76 -25.04
N GLY A 200 3.91 28.60 -23.83
CA GLY A 200 3.28 29.10 -22.60
C GLY A 200 2.31 28.13 -21.94
N PHE A 201 2.27 26.87 -22.39
CA PHE A 201 1.69 25.76 -21.65
C PHE A 201 2.80 25.02 -20.89
N ASP A 202 2.54 24.71 -19.63
CA ASP A 202 3.36 23.82 -18.81
C ASP A 202 2.47 22.62 -18.41
N CYS A 203 3.03 21.41 -18.39
CA CYS A 203 2.26 20.18 -18.20
C CYS A 203 3.11 19.15 -17.47
N SER A 204 2.58 18.64 -16.37
CA SER A 204 3.21 17.59 -15.56
C SER A 204 2.38 16.32 -15.56
N GLN A 205 3.05 15.17 -15.72
CA GLN A 205 2.46 13.85 -15.49
C GLN A 205 2.79 13.30 -14.10
N THR A 206 3.78 13.89 -13.43
CA THR A 206 4.07 13.58 -12.04
C THR A 206 2.99 14.26 -11.20
N PRO A 207 2.26 13.53 -10.34
CA PRO A 207 1.33 14.13 -9.41
C PRO A 207 2.04 15.21 -8.60
N ALA A 208 1.45 16.41 -8.55
CA ALA A 208 1.84 17.42 -7.62
C ALA A 208 1.32 17.01 -6.24
N VAL A 209 2.23 16.88 -5.29
CA VAL A 209 1.94 16.60 -3.89
C VAL A 209 2.47 17.78 -3.07
N THR A 210 1.63 18.37 -2.22
CA THR A 210 2.06 19.43 -1.28
C THR A 210 2.37 18.90 0.11
N SER A 211 1.84 17.73 0.43
CA SER A 211 2.17 16.97 1.64
C SER A 211 2.20 15.49 1.29
N CYS A 212 3.02 14.72 1.98
CA CYS A 212 3.21 13.30 1.74
C CYS A 212 3.49 12.59 3.05
N CYS A 213 2.52 11.81 3.50
CA CYS A 213 2.73 10.99 4.66
C CYS A 213 3.89 10.01 4.44
N GLY A 214 4.86 9.98 5.34
CA GLY A 214 6.12 9.21 5.30
C GLY A 214 7.34 10.01 4.83
N ASP A 215 7.27 11.34 4.71
CA ASP A 215 8.41 12.18 4.32
C ASP A 215 9.12 12.88 5.51
N PHE A 216 8.66 12.60 6.72
CA PHE A 216 9.10 13.12 8.02
C PHE A 216 8.78 14.61 8.25
N VAL A 217 7.83 15.18 7.52
CA VAL A 217 7.41 16.58 7.67
C VAL A 217 5.89 16.68 7.82
N CYS A 218 5.40 16.84 9.05
CA CYS A 218 3.97 17.05 9.31
C CYS A 218 3.42 18.37 8.69
N GLU A 219 2.76 18.28 7.53
CA GLU A 219 2.26 19.44 6.77
C GLU A 219 0.87 19.29 6.10
N ASP A 220 0.24 20.43 5.79
CA ASP A 220 -1.10 20.56 5.20
C ASP A 220 -2.21 19.70 5.82
N ILE A 221 -2.54 18.56 5.20
CA ILE A 221 -3.64 17.68 5.59
C ILE A 221 -3.21 16.63 6.62
N GLU A 222 -1.91 16.52 6.88
CA GLU A 222 -1.33 15.57 7.83
C GLU A 222 -1.59 16.00 9.27
N ASN A 223 -1.95 15.03 10.09
CA ASN A 223 -2.10 15.13 11.52
C ASN A 223 -1.88 13.75 12.16
N GLY A 224 -1.81 13.67 13.48
CA GLY A 224 -1.54 12.41 14.17
C GLY A 224 -2.57 11.30 13.92
N SER A 225 -3.78 11.60 13.46
CA SER A 225 -4.83 10.60 13.20
C SER A 225 -4.82 10.05 11.78
N ASN A 226 -4.15 10.71 10.83
CA ASN A 226 -4.11 10.26 9.43
C ASN A 226 -2.68 10.17 8.86
N CYS A 227 -1.68 10.57 9.66
CA CYS A 227 -0.27 10.47 9.32
C CYS A 227 0.60 10.51 10.60
N GLU A 228 0.51 9.47 11.42
CA GLU A 228 1.33 9.37 12.64
C GLU A 228 2.84 9.33 12.33
N VAL A 229 3.24 8.73 11.21
CA VAL A 229 4.67 8.59 10.84
C VAL A 229 5.39 9.95 10.76
N ASP A 230 4.69 11.02 10.35
CA ASP A 230 5.27 12.37 10.25
C ASP A 230 4.85 13.30 11.39
N CYS A 231 3.62 13.18 11.87
CA CYS A 231 3.05 14.08 12.89
C CYS A 231 3.20 13.55 14.33
N GLY A 232 3.55 12.28 14.50
CA GLY A 232 3.45 11.54 15.76
C GLY A 232 2.00 11.27 16.15
N ALA A 233 1.80 10.38 17.14
CA ALA A 233 0.49 10.11 17.70
C ALA A 233 -0.21 11.42 18.09
N PRO A 234 -1.53 11.52 17.92
CA PRO A 234 -2.27 12.72 18.28
C PRO A 234 -2.06 13.02 19.77
N SER A 235 -2.00 14.31 20.16
CA SER A 235 -1.63 14.79 21.51
C SER A 235 -2.44 14.25 22.70
N PHE A 236 -3.49 13.49 22.43
CA PHE A 236 -4.36 12.85 23.41
C PHE A 236 -3.97 11.37 23.57
N CYS A 237 -3.50 10.71 22.50
CA CYS A 237 -3.02 9.34 22.59
C CYS A 237 -1.58 9.22 23.12
N GLY A 238 -1.40 8.40 24.16
CA GLY A 238 -0.16 8.19 24.89
C GLY A 238 0.05 9.13 26.09
N ASP A 239 -0.97 9.87 26.52
CA ASP A 239 -0.92 10.73 27.72
C ASP A 239 -1.37 10.01 29.01
N GLY A 240 -1.96 8.82 28.86
CA GLY A 240 -2.18 7.79 29.88
C GLY A 240 -3.64 7.57 30.27
N PRO A 241 -4.50 8.60 30.35
CA PRO A 241 -5.95 8.44 30.42
C PRO A 241 -6.62 8.19 29.06
N CYS A 242 -7.61 7.31 28.99
CA CYS A 242 -8.55 7.24 27.85
C CYS A 242 -9.56 8.39 27.97
N ASP A 243 -9.35 9.47 27.22
CA ASP A 243 -10.10 10.73 27.32
C ASP A 243 -11.36 10.75 26.42
N SER A 244 -12.24 11.74 26.63
CA SER A 244 -13.46 11.87 25.82
C SER A 244 -13.12 12.32 24.39
N GLY A 245 -13.23 11.40 23.43
CA GLY A 245 -12.78 11.59 22.05
C GLY A 245 -11.77 10.53 21.60
N GLU A 246 -11.40 9.62 22.51
CA GLU A 246 -10.61 8.44 22.24
C GLU A 246 -11.45 7.18 22.42
N ASP A 247 -11.12 6.17 21.63
CA ASP A 247 -11.64 4.82 21.74
C ASP A 247 -10.50 3.83 21.43
N VAL A 248 -10.81 2.55 21.51
CA VAL A 248 -9.85 1.47 21.30
C VAL A 248 -9.31 1.41 19.85
N CYS A 249 -10.01 2.02 18.88
CA CYS A 249 -9.60 2.05 17.48
C CYS A 249 -8.75 3.27 17.14
N SER A 250 -9.03 4.41 17.76
CA SER A 250 -8.31 5.67 17.58
C SER A 250 -7.13 5.83 18.52
N CYS A 251 -7.13 5.15 19.67
CA CYS A 251 -6.03 5.17 20.64
C CYS A 251 -5.95 3.91 21.51
N ALA A 252 -5.48 2.81 20.93
CA ALA A 252 -5.23 1.58 21.69
C ALA A 252 -4.19 1.73 22.82
N VAL A 253 -3.31 2.72 22.74
CA VAL A 253 -2.26 2.97 23.74
C VAL A 253 -2.86 3.34 25.11
N ASP A 254 -3.89 4.17 25.14
CA ASP A 254 -4.51 4.65 26.38
C ASP A 254 -5.85 3.98 26.68
N CYS A 255 -6.65 3.67 25.64
CA CYS A 255 -7.94 3.00 25.77
C CYS A 255 -7.85 1.47 25.82
N GLY A 256 -6.67 0.91 25.49
CA GLY A 256 -6.41 -0.52 25.46
C GLY A 256 -6.62 -1.13 24.08
N ALA A 257 -6.02 -2.30 23.86
CA ALA A 257 -6.17 -3.03 22.59
C ALA A 257 -7.65 -3.35 22.33
N PRO A 258 -8.10 -3.23 21.07
CA PRO A 258 -9.47 -3.59 20.74
C PRO A 258 -9.73 -5.07 21.05
N PRO A 259 -10.94 -5.41 21.55
CA PRO A 259 -11.41 -6.77 21.62
C PRO A 259 -11.40 -7.43 20.23
N SER A 260 -11.50 -8.76 20.20
CA SER A 260 -11.58 -9.51 18.94
C SER A 260 -13.01 -9.69 18.41
N THR A 261 -13.97 -9.00 19.02
CA THR A 261 -15.40 -9.08 18.71
C THR A 261 -16.08 -7.80 19.18
N GLU A 262 -17.02 -7.29 18.39
CA GLU A 262 -17.86 -6.15 18.72
C GLU A 262 -18.56 -6.36 20.08
N THR A 263 -18.31 -5.45 21.03
CA THR A 263 -18.80 -5.62 22.41
C THR A 263 -20.09 -4.88 22.68
N LYS A 264 -20.49 -3.95 21.80
CA LYS A 264 -21.69 -3.14 21.92
C LYS A 264 -22.33 -2.87 20.55
N CYS A 265 -23.24 -3.75 20.21
CA CYS A 265 -23.91 -3.76 18.91
C CYS A 265 -24.93 -2.63 18.63
N THR A 266 -24.99 -1.56 19.43
CA THR A 266 -26.01 -0.50 19.27
C THR A 266 -25.58 0.91 19.67
N ASP A 267 -24.30 1.15 19.95
CA ASP A 267 -23.82 2.48 20.36
C ASP A 267 -23.27 3.36 19.24
N GLY A 268 -23.19 2.83 18.01
CA GLY A 268 -22.77 3.57 16.82
C GLY A 268 -21.26 3.66 16.64
N ASP A 269 -20.50 2.92 17.47
CA ASP A 269 -19.04 2.89 17.47
C ASP A 269 -18.57 1.50 17.03
N ASP A 270 -17.49 1.44 16.26
CA ASP A 270 -16.76 0.20 15.95
C ASP A 270 -15.84 -0.11 17.14
N ASN A 271 -16.14 -1.17 17.91
CA ASN A 271 -15.44 -1.51 19.15
C ASN A 271 -14.34 -2.55 18.94
N ASP A 272 -14.27 -3.27 17.82
CA ASP A 272 -13.21 -4.25 17.54
C ASP A 272 -12.31 -3.90 16.34
N CYS A 273 -12.62 -2.78 15.69
CA CYS A 273 -11.85 -2.12 14.64
C CYS A 273 -11.74 -2.93 13.35
N ASP A 274 -12.75 -3.73 13.02
CA ASP A 274 -12.79 -4.52 11.80
C ASP A 274 -13.46 -3.80 10.61
N GLY A 275 -14.04 -2.62 10.88
CA GLY A 275 -14.59 -1.69 9.89
C GLY A 275 -16.10 -1.78 9.68
N ASP A 276 -16.78 -2.74 10.29
CA ASP A 276 -18.23 -2.74 10.45
C ASP A 276 -18.60 -2.26 11.88
N TYR A 277 -19.86 -1.89 12.12
CA TYR A 277 -20.30 -1.43 13.45
C TYR A 277 -21.77 -1.77 13.71
N ASP A 278 -22.14 -1.85 14.99
CA ASP A 278 -23.49 -2.19 15.43
C ASP A 278 -24.06 -3.44 14.72
N CYS A 279 -25.32 -3.39 14.28
CA CYS A 279 -25.98 -4.49 13.58
C CYS A 279 -25.55 -4.70 12.13
N GLU A 280 -24.65 -3.85 11.61
CA GLU A 280 -24.01 -4.08 10.31
C GLU A 280 -22.82 -5.05 10.45
N ASP A 281 -22.33 -5.25 11.67
CA ASP A 281 -21.24 -6.14 12.05
C ASP A 281 -21.67 -7.63 12.15
N LEU A 282 -20.78 -8.53 11.70
CA LEU A 282 -20.97 -9.98 11.77
C LEU A 282 -20.97 -10.52 13.20
N ASP A 283 -20.23 -9.91 14.11
CA ASP A 283 -20.11 -10.32 15.49
C ASP A 283 -21.34 -9.94 16.32
N CYS A 284 -22.15 -9.01 15.80
CA CYS A 284 -23.44 -8.60 16.34
C CYS A 284 -24.63 -9.41 15.83
N THR A 285 -24.40 -10.42 14.99
CA THR A 285 -25.48 -11.21 14.39
C THR A 285 -26.33 -11.97 15.40
N ASP A 286 -25.77 -12.36 16.56
CA ASP A 286 -26.50 -13.03 17.63
C ASP A 286 -27.00 -12.06 18.73
N ASP A 287 -26.73 -10.74 18.59
CA ASP A 287 -27.19 -9.75 19.56
C ASP A 287 -28.72 -9.59 19.48
N PRO A 288 -29.45 -9.75 20.60
CA PRO A 288 -30.91 -9.64 20.63
C PRO A 288 -31.43 -8.26 20.18
N ASP A 289 -30.63 -7.20 20.29
CA ASP A 289 -30.96 -5.84 19.83
C ASP A 289 -30.65 -5.63 18.34
N CYS A 290 -30.01 -6.60 17.66
CA CYS A 290 -29.83 -6.65 16.20
C CYS A 290 -30.75 -7.67 15.49
N GLN A 291 -31.46 -8.49 16.26
CA GLN A 291 -32.50 -9.42 15.77
C GLN A 291 -33.83 -8.72 15.41
N CYS A 292 -33.86 -7.39 15.42
CA CYS A 292 -35.02 -6.55 15.16
C CYS A 292 -34.79 -5.65 13.95
N GLN A 293 -35.87 -5.09 13.43
CA GLN A 293 -35.85 -4.31 12.20
C GLN A 293 -35.44 -2.85 12.49
N LEU A 294 -34.47 -2.35 11.71
CA LEU A 294 -33.89 -1.01 11.83
C LEU A 294 -34.86 0.11 11.47
N LEU A 295 -34.53 1.35 11.85
CA LEU A 295 -35.34 2.54 11.59
C LEU A 295 -35.76 2.65 10.11
N GLY A 296 -37.05 2.85 9.84
CA GLY A 296 -37.57 3.04 8.49
C GLY A 296 -37.91 1.77 7.70
N THR A 297 -37.53 0.59 8.21
CA THR A 297 -37.95 -0.71 7.66
C THR A 297 -39.43 -0.99 7.95
N THR A 298 -40.07 -1.85 7.16
CA THR A 298 -41.50 -2.16 7.30
C THR A 298 -41.77 -3.18 8.40
N CYS A 299 -42.61 -2.81 9.36
CA CYS A 299 -42.96 -3.65 10.51
C CYS A 299 -44.45 -3.95 10.57
N THR A 300 -44.83 -4.98 11.33
CA THR A 300 -46.20 -5.38 11.59
C THR A 300 -46.60 -5.25 13.06
N SER A 301 -45.65 -5.42 13.98
CA SER A 301 -45.80 -5.26 15.43
C SER A 301 -44.61 -4.53 16.05
N ASP A 302 -44.79 -4.03 17.29
CA ASP A 302 -43.79 -3.19 17.97
C ASP A 302 -42.50 -3.96 18.28
N ASP A 303 -42.62 -5.24 18.63
CA ASP A 303 -41.54 -6.19 18.93
C ASP A 303 -40.67 -6.57 17.73
N GLU A 304 -41.13 -6.29 16.50
CA GLU A 304 -40.29 -6.44 15.31
C GLU A 304 -39.31 -5.27 15.14
N CYS A 305 -39.46 -4.16 15.87
CA CYS A 305 -38.60 -2.97 15.73
C CYS A 305 -37.62 -2.84 16.89
N CYS A 306 -36.37 -2.47 16.62
CA CYS A 306 -35.37 -2.26 17.68
C CYS A 306 -35.77 -1.14 18.66
N SER A 307 -36.56 -0.19 18.18
CA SER A 307 -37.13 0.88 19.02
C SER A 307 -38.38 0.48 19.81
N ASN A 308 -38.81 -0.78 19.72
CA ASN A 308 -40.11 -1.29 20.18
C ASN A 308 -41.29 -0.42 19.74
N ARG A 309 -41.18 0.21 18.55
CA ARG A 309 -42.13 1.20 18.06
C ARG A 309 -42.37 1.05 16.55
N CYS A 310 -43.43 0.33 16.23
CA CYS A 310 -43.95 0.17 14.89
C CYS A 310 -45.09 1.17 14.64
N LYS A 311 -44.81 2.25 13.90
CA LYS A 311 -45.80 3.31 13.66
C LYS A 311 -46.13 3.49 12.19
N GLY A 312 -47.40 3.74 11.92
CA GLY A 312 -47.90 4.08 10.59
C GLY A 312 -49.33 3.60 10.36
N LYS A 313 -49.83 3.82 9.15
CA LYS A 313 -51.14 3.30 8.74
C LYS A 313 -51.05 1.80 8.49
N ARG A 314 -52.15 1.07 8.68
CA ARG A 314 -52.22 -0.38 8.44
C ARG A 314 -51.77 -0.69 6.99
N GLY A 315 -50.68 -1.44 6.84
CA GLY A 315 -50.05 -1.76 5.54
C GLY A 315 -48.89 -0.85 5.11
N ALA A 316 -48.52 0.15 5.92
CA ALA A 316 -47.36 1.04 5.69
C ALA A 316 -46.77 1.49 7.04
N ARG A 317 -46.65 0.55 7.99
CA ARG A 317 -45.98 0.82 9.27
C ARG A 317 -44.49 0.63 9.09
N VAL A 318 -43.73 1.47 9.75
CA VAL A 318 -42.27 1.38 9.78
C VAL A 318 -41.75 1.53 11.20
N CYS A 319 -40.58 0.96 11.45
CA CYS A 319 -39.86 1.14 12.70
C CYS A 319 -39.47 2.61 12.87
N LYS A 320 -39.67 3.14 14.08
CA LYS A 320 -39.57 4.57 14.41
C LYS A 320 -38.61 4.90 15.52
#